data_AF-A0A920MDB3-F1
#
_entry.id   AF-A0A920MDB3-F1
#
_cell.length_a   1.000
_cell.length_b   1.000
_cell.length_c   1.000
_cell.angle_alpha   90.00
_cell.angle_beta   90.00
_cell.angle_gamma   90.00
#
_symmetry.space_group_name_H-M   'P 1'
#
loop_
_entity.id
_entity.type
_entity.pdbx_description
1 polymer ?
#
loop_
_entity_poly.entity_id
_entity_poly.type
_entity_poly.pdbx_seq_one_letter_code
_entity_poly.pdbx_strand_id
1 'polypeptide(L)'
;MDFGFHAPTMSFPVPGTLMIEPTESESLAEIDKFCKAMIAIKQEINQIADGSYEYEHSMLGNAPHTAEHAISSDWDLPYTREEAVYPLISAKDEKYWPPVGRIDGAYGDKNLVCSCPSIEEFQD
;
A
#
# COMPACT_ATOMS: atom_id res chain seq x y z
N MET A 1 1.48 3.50 -0.09
CA MET A 1 1.34 3.46 1.38
C MET A 1 2.54 2.80 2.03
N ASP A 2 2.89 1.55 1.71
CA ASP A 2 4.01 0.85 2.39
C ASP A 2 5.37 1.51 2.19
N PHE A 3 5.57 2.15 1.02
CA PHE A 3 6.72 3.01 0.69
C PHE A 3 6.68 4.43 1.29
N GLY A 4 5.68 4.77 2.10
CA GLY A 4 5.52 6.11 2.70
C GLY A 4 4.80 7.15 1.84
N PHE A 5 4.37 6.80 0.63
CA PHE A 5 3.64 7.72 -0.26
C PHE A 5 2.13 7.49 -0.27
N HIS A 6 1.37 8.59 -0.32
CA HIS A 6 0.00 8.58 -0.83
C HIS A 6 0.01 8.30 -2.34
N ALA A 7 -1.02 7.62 -2.84
CA ALA A 7 -1.12 7.35 -4.27
C ALA A 7 -1.33 8.66 -5.07
N PRO A 8 -0.79 8.77 -6.29
CA PRO A 8 -1.15 9.85 -7.21
C PRO A 8 -2.62 9.70 -7.66
N THR A 9 -3.08 10.61 -8.53
CA THR A 9 -4.43 10.50 -9.09
C THR A 9 -4.60 9.17 -9.83
N MET A 10 -5.61 8.39 -9.45
CA MET A 10 -5.86 7.05 -9.98
C MET A 10 -6.99 7.05 -11.01
N SER A 11 -6.78 6.37 -12.14
CA SER A 11 -7.80 6.09 -13.18
C SER A 11 -8.47 7.32 -13.81
N PHE A 12 -7.82 8.49 -13.74
CA PHE A 12 -8.25 9.71 -14.39
C PHE A 12 -7.03 10.49 -14.92
N PRO A 13 -7.09 11.09 -16.13
CA PRO A 13 -8.23 11.11 -17.06
C PRO A 13 -8.40 9.82 -17.86
N VAL A 14 -7.46 8.88 -17.76
CA VAL A 14 -7.50 7.59 -18.47
C VAL A 14 -7.69 6.45 -17.47
N PRO A 15 -8.72 5.59 -17.62
CA PRO A 15 -8.93 4.44 -16.75
C PRO A 15 -7.71 3.52 -16.68
N GLY A 16 -7.38 3.04 -15.48
CA GLY A 16 -6.24 2.13 -15.28
C GLY A 16 -4.85 2.79 -15.33
N THR A 17 -4.78 4.12 -15.40
CA THR A 17 -3.52 4.86 -15.37
C THR A 17 -3.33 5.64 -14.07
N LEU A 18 -2.10 6.12 -13.84
CA LEU A 18 -1.74 7.03 -12.76
C LEU A 18 -1.30 8.37 -13.35
N MET A 19 -1.84 9.47 -12.84
CA MET A 19 -1.44 10.83 -13.20
C MET A 19 -0.71 11.50 -12.02
N ILE A 20 0.55 11.87 -12.24
CA ILE A 20 1.48 12.35 -11.20
C ILE A 20 1.81 13.82 -11.43
N GLU A 21 1.67 14.62 -10.39
CA GLU A 21 2.05 16.04 -10.36
C GLU A 21 2.86 16.30 -9.07
N PRO A 22 4.19 16.51 -9.15
CA PRO A 22 5.02 16.72 -7.96
C PRO A 22 4.91 18.14 -7.38
N THR A 23 4.45 19.12 -8.16
CA THR A 23 4.53 20.56 -7.83
C THR A 23 5.98 21.08 -7.70
N GLU A 24 6.12 22.40 -7.65
CA GLU A 24 7.40 23.09 -7.49
C GLU A 24 7.92 23.10 -6.03
N SER A 25 7.06 22.73 -5.07
CA SER A 25 7.41 22.76 -3.64
C SER A 25 8.22 21.54 -3.20
N GLU A 26 8.19 20.47 -3.99
CA GLU A 26 8.88 19.23 -3.65
C GLU A 26 10.36 19.28 -4.02
N SER A 27 11.21 18.83 -3.09
CA SER A 27 12.64 18.76 -3.33
C SER A 27 12.99 17.65 -4.33
N LEU A 28 14.11 17.80 -5.04
CA LEU A 28 14.61 16.74 -5.92
C LEU A 28 14.80 15.40 -5.18
N ALA A 29 15.22 15.46 -3.92
CA ALA A 29 15.40 14.26 -3.10
C ALA A 29 14.08 13.52 -2.88
N GLU A 30 12.96 14.23 -2.71
CA GLU A 30 11.64 13.62 -2.52
C GLU A 30 11.11 13.02 -3.82
N ILE A 31 11.30 13.72 -4.95
CA ILE A 31 11.00 13.21 -6.30
C ILE A 31 11.79 11.92 -6.58
N ASP A 32 13.08 11.89 -6.23
CA ASP A 32 13.94 10.72 -6.40
C ASP A 32 13.47 9.54 -5.53
N LYS A 33 13.02 9.80 -4.29
CA LYS A 33 12.45 8.75 -3.42
C LYS A 33 11.17 8.17 -4.05
N PHE A 34 10.27 9.01 -4.57
CA PHE A 34 9.07 8.54 -5.26
C PHE A 34 9.41 7.72 -6.50
N CYS A 35 10.36 8.17 -7.32
CA CYS A 35 10.82 7.43 -8.50
C CYS A 35 11.41 6.06 -8.12
N LYS A 36 12.21 5.99 -7.04
CA LYS A 36 12.75 4.71 -6.51
C LYS A 36 11.64 3.77 -6.06
N ALA A 37 10.60 4.29 -5.39
CA ALA A 37 9.44 3.50 -5.01
C ALA A 37 8.72 2.92 -6.24
N MET A 38 8.49 3.73 -7.28
CA MET A 38 7.87 3.27 -8.52
C MET A 38 8.72 2.24 -9.28
N ILE A 39 10.05 2.39 -9.26
CA ILE A 39 10.98 1.40 -9.85
C ILE A 39 10.93 0.08 -9.08
N ALA A 40 10.92 0.11 -7.74
CA ALA A 40 10.80 -1.08 -6.91
C ALA A 40 9.46 -1.80 -7.15
N ILE A 41 8.35 -1.05 -7.20
CA ILE A 41 7.04 -1.59 -7.57
C ILE A 41 7.08 -2.23 -8.96
N LYS A 42 7.77 -1.62 -9.93
CA LYS A 42 7.92 -2.21 -11.26
C LYS A 42 8.73 -3.51 -11.25
N GLN A 43 9.74 -3.63 -10.39
CA GLN A 43 10.48 -4.87 -10.21
C GLN A 43 9.58 -5.98 -9.65
N GLU A 44 8.75 -5.67 -8.67
CA GLU A 44 7.77 -6.62 -8.14
C GLU A 44 6.75 -7.05 -9.21
N ILE A 45 6.23 -6.11 -10.01
CA ILE A 45 5.35 -6.43 -11.15
C ILE A 45 6.03 -7.39 -12.12
N ASN A 46 7.34 -7.24 -12.35
CA ASN A 46 8.07 -8.15 -13.23
C ASN A 46 8.20 -9.55 -12.62
N GLN A 47 8.44 -9.65 -11.31
CA GLN A 47 8.47 -10.94 -10.59
C GLN A 47 7.11 -11.65 -10.60
N ILE A 48 6.01 -10.90 -10.62
CA ILE A 48 4.68 -11.49 -10.81
C ILE A 48 4.52 -11.95 -12.26
N ALA A 49 4.93 -11.12 -13.21
CA ALA A 49 4.79 -11.41 -14.64
C ALA A 49 5.65 -12.61 -15.11
N ASP A 50 6.80 -12.85 -14.46
CA ASP A 50 7.68 -14.00 -14.74
C ASP A 50 7.34 -15.25 -13.92
N GLY A 51 6.37 -15.16 -13.00
CA GLY A 51 5.89 -16.27 -12.18
C GLY A 51 6.73 -16.56 -10.93
N SER A 52 7.66 -15.68 -10.55
CA SER A 52 8.38 -15.78 -9.27
C SER A 52 7.44 -15.64 -8.07
N TYR A 53 6.40 -14.80 -8.20
CA TYR A 53 5.31 -14.68 -7.22
C TYR A 53 3.95 -14.81 -7.91
N GLU A 54 3.01 -15.48 -7.24
CA GLU A 54 1.58 -15.32 -7.54
C GLU A 54 1.10 -13.96 -7.05
N TYR A 55 0.19 -13.31 -7.77
CA TYR A 55 -0.31 -11.98 -7.40
C TYR A 55 -0.90 -11.96 -5.98
N GLU A 56 -1.71 -12.97 -5.65
CA GLU A 56 -2.38 -13.14 -4.36
C GLU A 56 -1.39 -13.31 -3.21
N HIS A 57 -0.19 -13.80 -3.50
CA HIS A 57 0.89 -14.03 -2.53
C HIS A 57 2.03 -12.99 -2.66
N SER A 58 1.81 -11.88 -3.38
CA SER A 58 2.80 -10.81 -3.57
C SER A 58 2.58 -9.65 -2.59
N MET A 59 3.56 -8.76 -2.45
CA MET A 59 3.43 -7.54 -1.64
C MET A 59 2.34 -6.61 -2.20
N LEU A 60 2.25 -6.44 -3.52
CA LEU A 60 1.19 -5.73 -4.23
C LEU A 60 -0.19 -6.35 -4.01
N GLY A 61 -0.30 -7.67 -3.97
CA GLY A 61 -1.55 -8.38 -3.65
C GLY A 61 -2.06 -8.06 -2.25
N ASN A 62 -1.14 -7.97 -1.29
CA ASN A 62 -1.44 -7.88 0.14
C ASN A 62 -1.28 -6.46 0.74
N ALA A 63 -0.82 -5.49 -0.04
CA ALA A 63 -0.73 -4.10 0.40
C ALA A 63 -2.12 -3.48 0.68
N PRO A 64 -2.23 -2.55 1.65
CA PRO A 64 -1.18 -2.07 2.54
C PRO A 64 -0.91 -3.00 3.74
N HIS A 65 0.32 -2.98 4.25
CA HIS A 65 0.73 -3.76 5.41
C HIS A 65 0.63 -2.92 6.70
N THR A 66 -0.34 -3.26 7.56
CA THR A 66 -0.55 -2.60 8.86
C THR A 66 0.49 -3.02 9.89
N ALA A 67 0.61 -2.24 10.98
CA ALA A 67 1.49 -2.61 12.10
C ALA A 67 1.06 -3.94 12.72
N GLU A 68 -0.24 -4.17 12.89
CA GLU A 68 -0.81 -5.42 13.41
C GLU A 68 -0.45 -6.62 12.53
N HIS A 69 -0.60 -6.50 11.21
CA HIS A 69 -0.21 -7.56 10.28
C HIS A 69 1.30 -7.85 10.36
N ALA A 70 2.13 -6.80 10.47
CA ALA A 70 3.58 -6.95 10.54
C ALA A 70 4.07 -7.64 11.83
N ILE A 71 3.41 -7.42 12.97
CA ILE A 71 3.80 -8.02 14.26
C ILE A 71 3.14 -9.37 14.54
N SER A 72 2.20 -9.80 13.71
CA SER A 72 1.56 -11.12 13.82
C SER A 72 2.61 -12.22 13.91
N SER A 73 2.39 -13.19 14.80
CA SER A 73 3.21 -14.42 14.84
C SER A 73 3.06 -15.24 13.57
N ASP A 74 1.87 -15.19 12.97
CA ASP A 74 1.50 -15.96 11.79
C ASP A 74 1.85 -15.15 10.55
N TRP A 75 2.78 -15.68 9.75
CA TRP A 75 3.27 -15.07 8.52
C TRP A 75 3.53 -16.16 7.49
N ASP A 76 2.52 -16.43 6.67
CA ASP A 76 2.52 -17.46 5.62
C ASP A 76 2.59 -16.78 4.24
N LEU A 77 3.57 -15.89 4.08
CA LEU A 77 3.81 -15.15 2.84
C LEU A 77 5.23 -15.44 2.34
N PRO A 78 5.44 -15.51 1.02
CA PRO A 78 6.73 -15.92 0.44
C PRO A 78 7.79 -14.81 0.46
N TYR A 79 7.48 -13.66 1.05
CA TYR A 79 8.38 -12.53 1.29
C TYR A 79 8.45 -12.23 2.79
N THR A 80 9.48 -11.52 3.22
CA THR A 80 9.72 -11.20 4.62
C THR A 80 8.88 -10.00 5.09
N ARG A 81 8.67 -9.92 6.41
CA ARG A 81 8.08 -8.73 7.04
C ARG A 81 8.85 -7.45 6.73
N GLU A 82 10.18 -7.54 6.67
CA GLU A 82 11.04 -6.39 6.34
C GLU A 82 10.80 -5.90 4.91
N GLU A 83 10.70 -6.81 3.94
CA GLU A 83 10.35 -6.44 2.56
C GLU A 83 8.97 -5.78 2.49
N ALA A 84 8.00 -6.28 3.27
CA ALA A 84 6.65 -5.74 3.31
C ALA A 84 6.58 -4.31 3.89
N VAL A 85 7.30 -4.05 4.99
CA VAL A 85 7.16 -2.80 5.75
C VAL A 85 8.29 -1.80 5.53
N TYR A 86 9.43 -2.23 5.00
CA TYR A 86 10.59 -1.40 4.68
C TYR A 86 11.17 -1.73 3.28
N PRO A 87 10.37 -1.61 2.21
CA PRO A 87 10.78 -2.03 0.86
C PRO A 87 11.92 -1.19 0.26
N LEU A 88 12.24 -0.04 0.85
CA LEU A 88 13.43 0.76 0.52
C LEU A 88 14.19 1.09 1.80
N ILE A 89 15.52 1.22 1.69
CA ILE A 89 16.39 1.67 2.80
C ILE A 89 15.91 3.02 3.35
N SER A 90 15.48 3.94 2.46
CA SER A 90 14.95 5.26 2.85
C SER A 90 13.65 5.21 3.65
N ALA A 91 12.93 4.09 3.64
CA ALA A 91 11.70 3.93 4.44
C ALA A 91 11.98 3.63 5.92
N LYS A 92 13.25 3.40 6.30
CA LYS A 92 13.65 3.10 7.68
C LYS A 92 13.80 4.34 8.55
N ASP A 93 14.09 5.50 7.96
CA ASP A 93 14.31 6.75 8.71
C ASP A 93 12.99 7.30 9.26
N GLU A 94 11.91 7.21 8.48
CA GLU A 94 10.58 7.70 8.85
C GLU A 94 9.50 6.73 8.34
N LYS A 95 8.86 5.98 9.25
CA LYS A 95 7.81 5.02 8.90
C LYS A 95 6.42 5.58 9.19
N TYR A 96 5.62 5.69 8.14
CA TYR A 96 4.17 5.82 8.24
C TYR A 96 3.52 4.43 8.23
N TRP A 97 2.66 4.15 9.21
CA TRP A 97 1.88 2.91 9.28
C TRP A 97 0.48 3.12 8.72
N PRO A 98 0.05 2.34 7.71
CA PRO A 98 -1.33 2.28 7.30
C PRO A 98 -2.21 1.84 8.49
N PRO A 99 -3.25 2.60 8.85
CA PRO A 99 -4.05 2.30 10.05
C PRO A 99 -4.97 1.09 9.87
N VAL A 100 -5.31 0.76 8.62
CA VAL A 100 -6.18 -0.36 8.25
C VAL A 100 -5.66 -1.03 6.98
N GLY A 101 -6.10 -2.27 6.74
CA GLY A 101 -5.82 -3.01 5.51
C GLY A 101 -6.57 -2.44 4.30
N ARG A 102 -6.57 -3.19 3.19
CA ARG A 102 -7.25 -2.80 1.96
C ARG A 102 -8.77 -2.74 2.21
N ILE A 103 -9.38 -1.61 1.85
CA ILE A 103 -10.82 -1.38 2.02
C ILE A 103 -11.62 -2.19 0.99
N ASP A 104 -12.68 -2.85 1.45
CA ASP A 104 -13.72 -3.43 0.59
C ASP A 104 -14.80 -2.39 0.27
N GLY A 105 -14.65 -1.73 -0.86
CA GLY A 105 -15.64 -0.73 -1.32
C GLY A 105 -16.99 -1.35 -1.69
N ALA A 106 -17.00 -2.57 -2.24
CA ALA A 106 -18.24 -3.21 -2.69
C ALA A 106 -19.12 -3.63 -1.51
N TYR A 107 -18.52 -4.02 -0.38
CA TYR A 107 -19.25 -4.26 0.86
C TYR A 107 -19.88 -2.97 1.40
N GLY A 108 -19.11 -1.87 1.43
CA GLY A 108 -19.60 -0.57 1.91
C GLY A 108 -20.81 -0.06 1.13
N ASP A 109 -20.77 -0.18 -0.21
CA ASP A 109 -21.89 0.22 -1.07
C ASP A 109 -23.16 -0.61 -0.83
N LYS A 110 -23.01 -1.89 -0.45
CA LYS A 110 -24.13 -2.81 -0.17
C LYS A 110 -24.69 -2.65 1.25
N ASN A 111 -23.88 -2.16 2.19
CA ASN A 111 -24.21 -2.05 3.62
C ASN A 111 -24.03 -0.60 4.07
N LEU A 112 -24.86 0.29 3.54
CA LEU A 112 -24.72 1.72 3.71
C LEU A 112 -24.95 2.17 5.16
N VAL A 113 -23.87 2.54 5.85
CA VAL A 113 -23.90 3.14 7.18
C VAL A 113 -23.18 4.50 7.10
N CYS A 114 -23.94 5.59 7.23
CA CYS A 114 -23.42 6.96 7.10
C CYS A 114 -23.50 7.77 8.40
N SER A 115 -23.80 7.12 9.52
CA SER A 115 -23.75 7.67 10.87
C SER A 115 -22.82 6.83 11.72
N CYS A 116 -22.29 7.41 12.79
CA CYS A 116 -21.49 6.63 13.73
C CYS A 116 -22.34 5.46 14.26
N PRO A 117 -21.83 4.22 14.19
CA PRO A 117 -22.46 3.11 14.89
C PRO A 117 -22.41 3.39 16.40
N SER A 118 -23.30 2.73 17.16
CA SER A 118 -23.32 2.90 18.61
C SER A 118 -22.00 2.43 19.23
N ILE A 119 -21.64 2.94 20.42
CA ILE A 119 -20.44 2.46 21.13
C ILE A 119 -20.57 0.96 21.44
N GLU A 120 -21.80 0.49 21.67
CA GLU A 120 -22.14 -0.91 21.94
C GLU A 120 -21.76 -1.83 20.77
N GLU A 121 -21.87 -1.36 19.52
CA GLU A 121 -21.48 -2.11 18.32
C GLU A 121 -19.95 -2.28 18.17
N PHE A 122 -19.14 -1.58 18.98
CA PHE A 122 -17.68 -1.74 19.02
C PHE A 122 -17.20 -2.62 20.20
N GLN A 123 -18.11 -3.18 21.01
CA GLN A 123 -17.75 -3.90 22.23
C GLN A 123 -17.44 -5.40 22.05
N ASP A 124 -17.31 -5.87 20.81
CA ASP A 124 -16.90 -7.24 20.50
C ASP A 124 -15.37 -7.38 20.36
#